data_AF-A0A349K2W7-F1
#
_entry.id   AF-A0A349K2W7-F1
#
_cell.length_a   1.000
_cell.length_b   1.000
_cell.length_c   1.000
_cell.angle_alpha   90.00
_cell.angle_beta   90.00
_cell.angle_gamma   90.00
#
_symmetry.space_group_name_H-M   'P 1'
#
loop_
_entity.id
_entity.type
_entity.pdbx_description
1 polymer ?
#
loop_
_entity_poly.entity_id
_entity_poly.type
_entity_poly.pdbx_seq_one_letter_code
_entity_poly.pdbx_strand_id
1 'polypeptide(L)' 'PPAVLTGFLADASERTVTIKDLAGIKTVVARKDLAHQSRAPVSVMPEGLLDRMSDQQVRDLAAYLQSRN' A
#
# COMPACT_ATOMS: atom_id res chain seq x y z
N PRO A 1 13.83 -14.89 17.56
CA PRO A 1 13.24 -15.33 16.26
C PRO A 1 12.94 -14.08 15.43
N PRO A 2 13.12 -14.11 14.09
CA PRO A 2 12.80 -12.95 13.26
C PRO A 2 11.29 -12.69 13.29
N ALA A 3 10.90 -11.44 13.51
CA ALA A 3 9.50 -11.03 13.45
C ALA A 3 9.11 -10.71 12.00
N VAL A 4 7.96 -11.22 11.55
CA VAL A 4 7.42 -10.90 10.22
C VAL A 4 6.36 -9.82 10.39
N LEU A 5 6.51 -8.72 9.64
CA LEU A 5 5.55 -7.62 9.60
C LEU A 5 4.81 -7.63 8.26
N THR A 6 3.49 -7.58 8.32
CA THR A 6 2.61 -7.55 7.15
C THR A 6 1.74 -6.30 7.20
N GLY A 7 1.71 -5.54 6.12
CA GLY A 7 0.91 -4.33 6.03
C GLY A 7 1.18 -3.56 4.75
N PHE A 8 0.69 -2.33 4.72
CA PHE A 8 0.90 -1.40 3.63
C PHE A 8 2.20 -0.62 3.84
N LEU A 9 2.96 -0.42 2.75
CA LEU A 9 4.10 0.48 2.78
C LEU A 9 3.59 1.91 2.85
N ALA A 10 3.77 2.55 4.01
CA ALA A 10 3.33 3.93 4.23
C ALA A 10 4.40 4.94 3.83
N ASP A 11 5.68 4.60 4.01
CA ASP A 11 6.82 5.42 3.63
C ASP A 11 8.06 4.53 3.46
N ALA A 12 8.95 4.88 2.53
CA ALA A 12 10.24 4.23 2.36
C ALA A 12 11.32 5.25 2.01
N SER A 13 12.41 5.21 2.77
CA SER A 13 13.62 5.99 2.53
C SER A 13 14.85 5.07 2.43
N GLU A 14 16.00 5.68 2.16
CA GLU A 14 17.30 5.00 2.20
C GLU A 14 17.65 4.42 3.58
N ARG A 15 17.04 4.92 4.66
CA ARG A 15 17.37 4.53 6.04
C ARG A 15 16.26 3.75 6.74
N THR A 16 15.01 4.00 6.36
CA THR A 16 13.84 3.48 7.09
C THR A 16 12.76 3.01 6.15
N VAL A 17 11.98 2.04 6.63
CA VAL A 17 10.77 1.56 5.99
C VAL A 17 9.65 1.66 7.03
N THR A 18 8.56 2.34 6.68
CA THR A 18 7.39 2.45 7.54
C THR A 18 6.28 1.56 7.00
N ILE A 19 5.90 0.55 7.78
CA ILE A 19 4.77 -0.32 7.49
C ILE A 19 3.57 0.13 8.32
N LYS A 20 2.40 0.26 7.70
CA LYS A 20 1.12 0.43 8.38
C LYS A 20 0.37 -0.89 8.34
N ASP A 21 0.08 -1.48 9.49
CA ASP A 21 -0.70 -2.72 9.55
C ASP A 21 -2.20 -2.48 9.28
N LEU A 22 -2.97 -3.57 9.26
CA LEU A 22 -4.43 -3.51 9.07
C LEU A 22 -5.17 -2.87 10.25
N ALA A 23 -4.58 -2.84 11.44
CA ALA A 23 -5.10 -2.13 12.61
C ALA A 23 -4.80 -0.62 12.58
N GLY A 24 -4.02 -0.17 11.59
CA GLY A 24 -3.62 1.21 11.39
C GLY A 24 -2.37 1.63 12.17
N ILE A 25 -1.71 0.70 12.85
CA ILE A 25 -0.48 0.94 13.59
C ILE A 25 0.67 1.10 12.61
N LYS A 26 1.45 2.16 12.78
CA LYS A 26 2.66 2.41 11.99
C LYS A 26 3.87 1.86 12.73
N THR A 27 4.63 0.99 12.07
CA THR A 27 5.89 0.46 12.56
C THR A 27 7.02 0.94 11.65
N VAL A 28 8.00 1.62 12.25
CA VAL A 28 9.21 2.07 11.54
C VAL A 28 10.30 1.04 11.77
N VAL A 29 10.86 0.53 10.68
CA VAL A 29 11.95 -0.44 10.67
C VAL A 29 13.16 0.20 10.01
N ALA A 30 14.33 0.10 10.64
CA ALA A 30 15.55 0.56 9.98
C ALA A 30 15.92 -0.42 8.86
N ARG A 31 16.30 0.12 7.70
CA ARG A 31 16.57 -0.69 6.48
C ARG A 31 17.72 -1.68 6.68
N LYS A 32 18.69 -1.32 7.54
CA LYS A 32 19.81 -2.19 7.96
C LYS A 32 19.36 -3.46 8.72
N ASP A 33 18.20 -3.41 9.36
CA ASP A 33 17.66 -4.51 10.18
C ASP A 33 16.67 -5.38 9.37
N LEU A 34 16.47 -5.05 8.09
CA LEU A 34 15.49 -5.69 7.22
C LEU A 34 16.14 -6.90 6.51
N ALA A 35 15.86 -8.09 7.03
CA ALA A 35 16.43 -9.33 6.49
C ALA A 35 15.88 -9.70 5.10
N HIS A 36 14.59 -9.49 4.86
CA HIS A 36 13.94 -9.78 3.59
C HIS A 36 12.72 -8.89 3.37
N GLN A 37 12.53 -8.39 2.15
CA GLN A 37 11.32 -7.69 1.73
C GLN A 37 10.69 -8.42 0.55
N SER A 38 9.41 -8.79 0.67
CA SER A 38 8.64 -9.35 -0.45
C SER A 38 7.38 -8.54 -0.68
N ARG A 39 6.96 -8.45 -1.94
CA ARG A 39 5.59 -8.00 -2.25
C ARG A 39 4.64 -9.15 -2.04
N ALA A 40 3.47 -8.88 -1.48
CA ALA A 40 2.43 -9.89 -1.39
C ALA A 40 2.04 -10.34 -2.81
N PRO A 41 1.87 -11.64 -3.06
CA PRO A 41 1.50 -12.16 -4.38
C PRO A 41 0.05 -11.83 -4.76
N VAL A 42 -0.78 -11.48 -3.77
CA VAL A 42 -2.20 -11.14 -3.94
C VAL A 42 -2.40 -9.66 -3.62
N SER A 43 -3.16 -8.97 -4.47
CA SER A 43 -3.56 -7.58 -4.24
C SER A 43 -4.54 -7.49 -3.07
N VAL A 44 -4.33 -6.50 -2.19
CA VAL A 44 -5.29 -6.19 -1.11
C VAL A 44 -6.43 -5.29 -1.63
N MET A 45 -6.35 -4.78 -2.86
CA MET A 45 -7.46 -4.03 -3.44
C MET A 45 -8.66 -4.97 -3.63
N PRO A 46 -9.87 -4.57 -3.18
CA PRO A 46 -11.07 -5.32 -3.50
C PRO A 46 -11.26 -5.46 -5.00
N GLU A 47 -11.81 -6.60 -5.42
CA GLU A 47 -12.33 -6.76 -6.77
C GLU A 47 -13.65 -5.99 -6.95
N GLY A 48 -14.02 -5.78 -8.21
CA GLY A 48 -15.32 -5.20 -8.58
C GLY A 48 -15.52 -3.73 -8.19
N LEU A 49 -14.46 -2.99 -7.82
CA LEU A 49 -14.54 -1.57 -7.47
C LEU A 49 -15.18 -0.72 -8.57
N LEU A 50 -14.99 -1.09 -9.83
CA LEU A 50 -15.50 -0.36 -11.00
C LEU A 50 -16.81 -0.93 -11.54
N ASP A 51 -17.29 -2.08 -11.05
CA ASP A 51 -18.42 -2.81 -11.65
C ASP A 51 -19.75 -2.03 -11.59
N ARG A 52 -19.87 -1.12 -10.62
CA ARG A 52 -21.05 -0.26 -10.44
C ARG A 52 -20.87 1.13 -11.06
N MET A 53 -19.77 1.38 -11.75
CA MET A 53 -19.45 2.67 -12.35
C MET A 53 -19.74 2.63 -13.85
N SER A 54 -20.30 3.71 -14.38
CA SER A 54 -20.35 3.90 -15.83
C SER A 54 -18.97 4.28 -16.36
N ASP A 55 -18.74 4.09 -17.66
CA ASP A 55 -17.50 4.48 -18.31
C ASP A 55 -17.12 5.96 -18.07
N GLN A 56 -18.14 6.83 -17.93
CA GLN A 56 -17.91 8.23 -17.63
C GLN A 56 -17.39 8.41 -16.20
N GLN A 57 -17.98 7.73 -15.22
CA GLN A 57 -17.53 7.80 -13.83
C GLN A 57 -16.12 7.23 -13.64
N VAL A 58 -15.74 6.21 -14.42
CA VAL A 58 -14.37 5.69 -14.42
C VAL A 58 -13.38 6.74 -14.95
N ARG A 59 -13.73 7.44 -16.04
CA ARG A 59 -12.91 8.54 -16.57
C ARG A 59 -12.81 9.70 -15.57
N ASP A 60 -13.92 10.06 -14.93
CA ASP A 60 -13.97 11.13 -13.94
C ASP A 60 -13.13 10.78 -12.70
N LEU A 61 -13.18 9.52 -12.25
CA LEU A 61 -12.31 9.03 -11.17
C LEU A 61 -10.83 9.14 -11.53
N ALA A 62 -10.45 8.72 -12.75
CA ALA A 62 -9.07 8.83 -13.21
C ALA A 62 -8.61 10.29 -13.28
N ALA A 63 -9.47 11.19 -13.77
CA ALA A 63 -9.20 12.63 -13.78
C ALA A 63 -9.05 13.21 -12.37
N TYR A 64 -9.91 12.80 -11.43
CA TYR A 64 -9.85 13.22 -10.03
C TYR A 64 -8.60 12.73 -9.30
N LEU A 65 -8.14 11.51 -9.57
CA LEU A 65 -6.90 10.99 -8.98
C LEU A 65 -5.67 11.71 -9.55
N GLN A 66 -5.68 12.02 -10.84
CA GLN A 66 -4.60 12.79 -11.48
C GLN A 66 -4.53 14.24 -10.99
N SER A 67 -5.66 14.86 -10.65
CA SER A 67 -5.67 16.24 -10.13
C SER A 67 -5.20 16.37 -8.68
N ARG A 68 -5.08 15.25 -7.96
CA ARG A 68 -4.59 15.18 -6.56
C ARG A 68 -3.15 14.67 -6.43
N ASN A 69 -2.47 14.42 -7.55
CA ASN A 69 -1.01 14.21 -7.62
C ASN A 69 -0.29 15.53 -7.91
#